data_AF-A0A7S4KXY0-F1
#
_entry.id   AF-A0A7S4KXY0-F1
#
_cell.length_a   1.000
_cell.length_b   1.000
_cell.length_c   1.000
_cell.angle_alpha   90.00
_cell.angle_beta   90.00
_cell.angle_gamma   90.00
#
_symmetry.space_group_name_H-M   'P 1'
#
loop_
_entity.id
_entity.type
_entity.pdbx_description
1 polymer ?
#
loop_
_entity_poly.entity_id
_entity_poly.type
_entity_poly.pdbx_seq_one_letter_code
_entity_poly.pdbx_strand_id
1 'polypeptide(L)'
;FQIVWGLYMAQKECEFVHYDLHMKNILLQPLGPGISHAVYVDGDQRWYTTSDIVKITDFGLSRVRLPSTGEVLHNPKGQYTDEYLPSFDYQKIQLNLKSVSIVWQAGEKQEREKRLLKSFKRDLGRGMGGKE
;
A
#
# COMPACT_ATOMS: atom_id res chain seq x y z
N PHE A 1 5.96 -2.24 -3.69
CA PHE A 1 6.19 -2.71 -2.31
C PHE A 1 5.85 -1.62 -1.28
N GLN A 2 6.25 -0.37 -1.47
CA GLN A 2 6.06 0.72 -0.50
C GLN A 2 4.61 0.88 0.00
N ILE A 3 3.60 0.78 -0.89
CA ILE A 3 2.17 0.81 -0.50
C ILE A 3 1.84 -0.34 0.47
N VAL A 4 2.21 -1.57 0.11
CA VAL A 4 1.94 -2.78 0.90
C VAL A 4 2.65 -2.70 2.25
N TRP A 5 3.90 -2.24 2.28
CA TRP A 5 4.65 -2.06 3.52
C TRP A 5 4.01 -0.99 4.41
N GLY A 6 3.60 0.15 3.84
CA GLY A 6 2.94 1.23 4.59
C GLY A 6 1.63 0.77 5.22
N LEU A 7 0.80 0.03 4.47
CA LEU A 7 -0.42 -0.57 5.01
C LEU A 7 -0.13 -1.59 6.10
N TYR A 8 0.81 -2.50 5.86
CA TYR A 8 1.20 -3.52 6.84
C TYR A 8 1.61 -2.89 8.18
N MET A 9 2.50 -1.89 8.15
CA MET A 9 2.93 -1.20 9.36
C MET A 9 1.78 -0.46 10.04
N ALA A 10 0.95 0.27 9.28
CA ALA A 10 -0.18 1.01 9.86
C ALA A 10 -1.24 0.07 10.47
N GLN A 11 -1.47 -1.09 9.86
CA GLN A 11 -2.36 -2.14 10.37
C GLN A 11 -1.81 -2.79 11.64
N LYS A 12 -0.52 -3.13 11.63
CA LYS A 12 0.18 -3.73 12.78
C LYS A 12 0.19 -2.82 14.00
N GLU A 13 0.50 -1.55 13.80
CA GLU A 13 0.71 -0.60 14.91
C GLU A 13 -0.60 0.04 15.39
N CYS A 14 -1.54 0.31 14.47
CA CYS A 14 -2.69 1.17 14.75
C CYS A 14 -4.03 0.59 14.28
N GLU A 15 -4.10 -0.68 13.88
CA GLU A 15 -5.29 -1.27 13.22
C GLU A 15 -5.87 -0.36 12.10
N PHE A 16 -4.99 0.30 11.36
CA PHE A 16 -5.39 1.27 10.35
C PHE A 16 -6.08 0.61 9.15
N VAL A 17 -7.15 1.22 8.65
CA VAL A 17 -7.78 0.89 7.37
C VAL A 17 -8.11 2.18 6.64
N HIS A 18 -7.70 2.31 5.39
CA HIS A 18 -7.89 3.53 4.61
C HIS A 18 -9.33 3.71 4.14
N TYR A 19 -10.00 2.61 3.78
CA TYR A 19 -11.36 2.53 3.20
C TYR A 19 -11.56 3.25 1.86
N ASP A 20 -10.66 4.11 1.44
CA ASP A 20 -10.68 4.76 0.13
C ASP A 20 -9.35 4.74 -0.64
N LEU A 21 -8.70 3.58 -0.60
CA LEU A 21 -7.40 3.44 -1.23
C LEU A 21 -7.50 3.17 -2.74
N HIS A 22 -7.45 4.23 -3.53
CA HIS A 22 -7.36 4.17 -4.99
C HIS A 22 -6.12 4.91 -5.51
N MET A 23 -5.75 4.74 -6.78
CA MET A 23 -4.49 5.28 -7.32
C MET A 23 -4.34 6.80 -7.22
N LYS A 24 -5.44 7.57 -7.18
CA LYS A 24 -5.37 9.04 -6.96
C LYS A 24 -4.92 9.44 -5.55
N ASN A 25 -5.06 8.53 -4.58
CA ASN A 25 -4.66 8.71 -3.19
C ASN A 25 -3.23 8.18 -2.94
N ILE A 26 -2.55 7.75 -4.01
CA ILE A 26 -1.15 7.32 -4.02
C ILE A 26 -0.34 8.39 -4.74
N LEU A 27 0.46 9.13 -3.98
CA LEU A 27 1.34 10.15 -4.52
C LEU A 27 2.77 9.62 -4.60
N LEU A 28 3.51 10.09 -5.60
CA LEU A 28 4.95 9.86 -5.73
C LEU A 28 5.68 11.15 -5.40
N GLN A 29 6.65 11.05 -4.51
CA GLN A 29 7.54 12.16 -4.18
C GLN A 29 8.99 11.73 -4.45
N PRO A 30 9.75 12.47 -5.28
CA PRO A 30 11.18 12.23 -5.45
C PRO A 30 11.92 12.32 -4.11
N LEU A 31 12.99 11.55 -3.96
CA LEU A 31 13.91 11.73 -2.85
C LEU A 31 14.45 13.17 -2.85
N GLY A 32 14.56 13.75 -1.65
CA GLY A 32 15.06 15.10 -1.47
C GLY A 32 16.53 15.23 -1.88
N PRO A 33 17.01 16.46 -2.15
CA PRO A 33 18.42 16.69 -2.48
C PRO A 33 19.35 16.10 -1.41
N GLY A 34 20.38 15.37 -1.84
CA GLY A 34 21.37 14.76 -0.93
C GLY A 34 20.94 13.44 -0.28
N ILE A 35 19.71 12.96 -0.53
CA ILE A 35 19.25 11.65 -0.04
C ILE A 35 19.52 10.59 -1.10
N SER A 36 20.39 9.62 -0.79
CA SER A 36 20.73 8.53 -1.72
C SER A 36 19.71 7.39 -1.72
N HIS A 37 19.04 7.16 -0.59
CA HIS A 37 18.02 6.13 -0.45
C HIS A 37 17.13 6.39 0.77
N ALA A 38 15.92 5.83 0.74
CA ALA A 38 15.06 5.68 1.91
C ALA A 38 14.95 4.20 2.30
N VAL A 39 15.01 3.92 3.60
CA VAL A 39 15.02 2.56 4.17
C VAL A 39 13.71 2.27 4.90
N TYR A 40 13.17 1.07 4.68
CA TYR A 40 11.98 0.53 5.32
C TYR A 40 12.40 -0.68 6.15
N VAL A 41 12.08 -0.68 7.45
CA VAL A 41 12.58 -1.66 8.43
C VAL A 41 11.41 -2.29 9.18
N ASP A 42 11.43 -3.62 9.30
CA ASP A 42 10.56 -4.37 10.21
C ASP A 42 11.36 -5.53 10.83
N GLY A 43 11.74 -5.39 12.10
CA GLY A 43 12.69 -6.28 12.76
C GLY A 43 14.03 -6.36 12.00
N ASP A 44 14.44 -7.57 11.64
CA ASP A 44 15.68 -7.82 10.87
C ASP A 44 15.51 -7.60 9.35
N GLN A 45 14.28 -7.41 8.86
CA GLN A 45 14.01 -7.24 7.44
C GLN A 45 14.20 -5.78 7.01
N ARG A 46 14.84 -5.59 5.86
CA ARG A 46 15.16 -4.26 5.31
C ARG A 46 14.87 -4.20 3.82
N TRP A 47 14.19 -3.14 3.41
CA TRP A 47 13.98 -2.76 2.01
C TRP A 47 14.41 -1.32 1.80
N TYR A 48 14.73 -0.95 0.56
CA TYR A 48 15.08 0.43 0.25
C TYR A 48 14.56 0.87 -1.11
N THR A 49 14.45 2.18 -1.31
CA THR A 49 14.17 2.85 -2.59
C THR A 49 15.20 3.94 -2.82
N THR A 50 15.56 4.18 -4.08
CA THR A 50 16.57 5.17 -4.50
C THR A 50 16.00 6.27 -5.40
N SER A 51 14.70 6.23 -5.74
CA SER A 51 14.08 7.20 -6.65
C SER A 51 12.98 8.00 -5.97
N ASP A 52 11.84 7.35 -5.72
CA ASP A 52 10.62 7.98 -5.22
C ASP A 52 10.16 7.29 -3.94
N ILE A 53 9.58 8.10 -3.07
CA ILE A 53 8.81 7.70 -1.91
C ILE A 53 7.32 7.78 -2.27
N VAL A 54 6.60 6.72 -1.96
CA VAL A 54 5.16 6.65 -2.05
C VAL A 54 4.55 7.27 -0.80
N LYS A 55 3.61 8.20 -1.00
CA LYS A 55 2.77 8.76 0.07
C LYS A 55 1.33 8.34 -0.15
N ILE A 56 0.71 7.77 0.89
CA ILE A 56 -0.73 7.52 0.95
C ILE A 56 -1.40 8.77 1.52
N THR A 57 -2.53 9.18 0.96
CA THR A 57 -3.19 10.46 1.26
C THR A 57 -4.71 10.32 1.27
N ASP A 58 -5.40 11.36 1.76
CA ASP A 58 -6.85 11.43 1.87
C ASP A 58 -7.46 10.38 2.82
N PHE A 59 -7.33 10.65 4.11
CA PHE A 59 -7.78 9.76 5.18
C PHE A 59 -9.23 10.02 5.63
N GLY A 60 -10.02 10.73 4.81
CA GLY A 60 -11.35 11.19 5.18
C GLY A 60 -12.33 10.07 5.54
N LEU A 61 -12.14 8.85 5.01
CA LEU A 61 -12.94 7.66 5.31
C LEU A 61 -12.20 6.62 6.16
N SER A 62 -10.99 6.92 6.59
CA SER A 62 -10.13 5.95 7.27
C SER A 62 -10.60 5.64 8.69
N ARG A 63 -10.12 4.49 9.18
CA ARG A 63 -10.20 4.05 10.56
C ARG A 63 -8.80 3.95 11.14
N VAL A 64 -8.63 4.35 12.39
CA VAL A 64 -7.38 4.14 13.13
C VAL A 64 -7.68 3.92 14.61
N ARG A 65 -7.00 2.96 15.25
CA ARG A 65 -6.93 2.83 16.70
C ARG A 65 -5.69 3.55 17.19
N LEU A 66 -5.86 4.52 18.08
CA LEU A 66 -4.75 5.27 18.67
C LEU A 66 -4.01 4.37 19.67
N PRO A 67 -2.71 4.08 19.50
CA PRO A 67 -1.98 3.18 20.40
C PRO A 67 -1.90 3.68 21.84
N SER A 68 -1.91 5.00 22.04
CA SER A 68 -1.78 5.64 23.35
C SER A 68 -3.05 5.57 24.20
N THR A 69 -4.23 5.61 23.59
CA THR A 69 -5.51 5.68 24.30
C THR A 69 -6.40 4.45 24.07
N GLY A 70 -6.13 3.67 23.02
CA GLY A 70 -7.01 2.60 22.56
C GLY A 70 -8.28 3.09 21.85
N GLU A 71 -8.46 4.41 21.73
CA GLU A 71 -9.62 5.02 21.06
C GLU A 71 -9.61 4.70 19.56
N VAL A 72 -10.79 4.40 19.01
CA VAL A 72 -10.97 4.19 17.57
C VAL A 72 -11.54 5.46 16.95
N LEU A 73 -10.74 6.08 16.08
CA LEU A 73 -11.17 7.19 15.24
C LEU A 73 -11.63 6.64 13.89
N HIS A 74 -12.82 7.06 13.47
CA HIS A 74 -13.39 6.71 12.17
C HIS A 74 -14.28 7.85 11.65
N ASN A 75 -14.65 7.80 10.37
CA ASN A 75 -15.68 8.70 9.85
C ASN A 75 -17.10 8.15 10.10
N PRO A 76 -17.92 8.75 10.98
CA PRO A 76 -19.26 8.23 11.27
C PRO A 76 -20.23 8.28 10.09
N LYS A 77 -19.90 8.97 9.00
CA LYS A 77 -20.69 9.01 7.76
C LYS A 77 -20.32 7.89 6.78
N GLY A 78 -19.21 7.19 7.01
CA GLY A 78 -18.77 6.08 6.19
C GLY A 78 -19.50 4.78 6.56
N GLN A 79 -19.91 4.01 5.56
CA GLN A 79 -20.45 2.68 5.79
C GLN A 79 -19.30 1.74 6.18
N TYR A 80 -19.43 1.01 7.30
CA TYR A 80 -18.45 0.03 7.79
C TYR A 80 -17.09 0.60 8.22
N THR A 81 -16.96 1.92 8.40
CA THR A 81 -15.66 2.53 8.77
C THR A 81 -15.29 2.34 10.25
N ASP A 82 -16.20 1.82 11.07
CA ASP A 82 -15.95 1.44 12.46
C ASP A 82 -15.34 0.04 12.61
N GLU A 83 -15.58 -0.84 11.63
CA GLU A 83 -15.05 -2.21 11.59
C GLU A 83 -13.56 -2.23 11.24
N TYR A 84 -12.82 -3.23 11.74
CA TYR A 84 -11.44 -3.46 11.34
C TYR A 84 -11.38 -4.51 10.22
N LEU A 85 -11.39 -4.03 8.96
CA LEU A 85 -11.33 -4.87 7.77
C LEU A 85 -10.02 -4.64 6.99
N PRO A 86 -8.87 -5.14 7.48
CA PRO A 86 -7.57 -4.87 6.85
C PRO A 86 -7.47 -5.38 5.41
N SER A 87 -8.25 -6.42 5.05
CA SER A 87 -8.31 -6.97 3.69
C SER A 87 -8.92 -6.01 2.67
N PHE A 88 -9.72 -5.03 3.10
CA PHE A 88 -10.43 -4.10 2.23
C PHE A 88 -9.47 -3.28 1.35
N ASP A 89 -8.42 -2.73 1.94
CA ASP A 89 -7.44 -1.91 1.22
C ASP A 89 -6.62 -2.75 0.23
N TYR A 90 -6.25 -3.98 0.61
CA TYR A 90 -5.53 -4.88 -0.29
C TYR A 90 -6.40 -5.27 -1.50
N GLN A 91 -7.69 -5.54 -1.28
CA GLN A 91 -8.64 -5.81 -2.36
C GLN A 91 -8.79 -4.60 -3.29
N LYS A 92 -8.96 -3.39 -2.74
CA LYS A 92 -9.02 -2.16 -3.52
C LYS A 92 -7.74 -1.97 -4.35
N ILE A 93 -6.55 -2.11 -3.75
CA ILE A 93 -5.28 -2.02 -4.48
C ILE A 93 -5.22 -3.05 -5.60
N GLN A 94 -5.60 -4.30 -5.33
CA GLN A 94 -5.58 -5.37 -6.33
C GLN A 94 -6.43 -5.01 -7.55
N LEU A 95 -7.66 -4.56 -7.31
CA LEU A 95 -8.59 -4.16 -8.36
C LEU A 95 -8.02 -2.98 -9.17
N ASN A 96 -7.50 -1.97 -8.49
CA ASN A 96 -6.87 -0.83 -9.13
C ASN A 96 -5.65 -1.24 -9.97
N LEU A 97 -4.77 -2.11 -9.45
CA LEU A 97 -3.58 -2.58 -10.17
C LEU A 97 -3.90 -3.41 -11.40
N LYS A 98 -5.06 -4.09 -11.45
CA LYS A 98 -5.52 -4.76 -12.67
C LYS A 98 -5.76 -3.76 -13.81
N SER A 99 -6.23 -2.56 -13.49
CA SER A 99 -6.48 -1.49 -14.48
C SER A 99 -5.22 -0.76 -14.95
N VAL A 100 -4.09 -0.89 -14.23
CA VAL A 100 -2.83 -0.24 -14.62
C VAL A 100 -2.17 -0.99 -15.78
N SER A 101 -2.16 -0.33 -16.95
CA SER A 101 -1.34 -0.68 -18.11
C SER A 101 0.02 0.00 -18.03
N ILE A 102 1.10 -0.78 -18.06
CA ILE A 102 2.45 -0.22 -18.20
C ILE A 102 2.83 -0.26 -19.67
N VAL A 103 3.06 0.92 -20.25
CA VAL A 103 3.61 1.08 -21.59
C VAL A 103 5.12 1.08 -21.48
N TRP A 104 5.75 0.03 -21.97
CA TRP A 104 7.20 -0.10 -22.02
C TRP A 104 7.73 0.51 -23.31
N GLN A 105 8.82 1.27 -23.26
CA GLN A 105 9.39 1.85 -24.47
C GLN A 105 10.02 0.76 -25.34
N ALA A 106 9.90 0.89 -26.66
CA ALA A 106 10.44 -0.07 -27.60
C ALA A 106 11.98 -0.10 -27.49
N GLY A 107 12.55 -1.30 -27.34
CA GLY A 107 14.01 -1.51 -27.23
C GLY A 107 14.55 -1.71 -25.81
N GLU A 108 13.75 -1.45 -24.76
CA GLU A 108 14.17 -1.72 -23.39
C GLU A 108 14.01 -3.21 -23.02
N LYS A 109 15.12 -3.85 -22.62
CA LYS A 109 15.12 -5.23 -22.11
C LYS A 109 14.62 -5.29 -20.66
N GLN A 110 13.37 -4.89 -20.42
CA GLN A 110 12.74 -4.88 -19.08
C GLN A 110 12.04 -6.22 -18.74
N GLU A 111 12.60 -7.32 -19.22
CA GLU A 111 11.96 -8.63 -19.08
C GLU A 111 11.89 -9.08 -17.61
N ARG A 112 12.85 -8.62 -16.79
CA ARG A 112 12.86 -8.83 -15.35
C ARG A 112 11.69 -8.10 -14.68
N GLU A 113 11.50 -6.83 -14.98
CA GLU A 113 10.47 -5.96 -14.39
C GLU A 113 9.07 -6.46 -14.76
N LYS A 114 8.88 -6.88 -16.02
CA LYS A 114 7.64 -7.52 -16.48
C LYS A 114 7.33 -8.78 -15.68
N ARG A 115 8.31 -9.66 -15.46
CA ARG A 115 8.15 -10.87 -14.64
C ARG A 115 7.85 -10.53 -13.18
N LEU A 116 8.54 -9.55 -12.61
CA LEU A 116 8.32 -9.09 -11.24
C LEU A 116 6.90 -8.54 -11.07
N LEU A 117 6.43 -7.70 -11.98
CA LEU A 117 5.06 -7.18 -11.94
C LEU A 117 4.02 -8.30 -12.06
N LYS A 118 4.24 -9.25 -12.98
CA LYS A 118 3.34 -10.39 -13.15
C LYS A 118 3.28 -11.27 -11.90
N SER A 119 4.43 -11.54 -11.27
CA SER A 119 4.50 -12.25 -9.99
C SER A 119 3.75 -11.49 -8.92
N PHE A 120 4.04 -10.20 -8.77
CA PHE A 120 3.40 -9.34 -7.77
C PHE A 120 1.88 -9.31 -7.91
N LYS A 121 1.34 -9.07 -9.12
CA LYS A 121 -0.11 -9.08 -9.38
C LYS A 121 -0.76 -10.44 -9.04
N ARG A 122 -0.04 -11.54 -9.30
CA ARG A 122 -0.51 -12.91 -8.98
C ARG A 122 -0.49 -13.17 -7.48
N ASP A 123 0.61 -12.86 -6.81
CA ASP A 123 0.83 -13.18 -5.40
C ASP A 123 -0.13 -12.36 -4.52
N LEU A 124 -0.38 -11.10 -4.89
CA LEU A 124 -1.40 -10.24 -4.27
C LEU A 124 -2.83 -10.81 -4.44
N GLY A 125 -3.08 -11.63 -5.48
CA GLY A 125 -4.34 -12.36 -5.62
C GLY A 125 -4.40 -13.71 -4.91
N ARG A 126 -3.27 -14.33 -4.55
CA ARG A 126 -3.21 -15.61 -3.84
C ARG A 126 -3.42 -15.47 -2.33
N GLY A 127 -2.98 -14.36 -1.73
CA GLY A 127 -3.16 -14.07 -0.30
C GLY A 127 -4.63 -14.01 0.16
N MET A 128 -5.58 -14.01 -0.79
CA MET A 128 -7.03 -14.04 -0.55
C MET A 128 -7.68 -15.42 -0.76
N GLY A 129 -6.92 -16.44 -1.20
CA GLY A 129 -7.42 -17.79 -1.45
C GLY A 129 -7.26 -18.73 -0.25
N GLY A 130 -6.93 -18.20 0.93
CA GLY A 130 -6.96 -18.94 2.19
C GLY A 130 -8.40 -19.38 2.44
N LYS A 131 -8.65 -20.67 2.24
CA LYS A 131 -9.92 -21.33 2.54
C LYS A 131 -10.34 -21.01 3.98
N GLU A 132 -11.51 -20.42 4.12
CA GLU A 132 -12.39 -20.72 5.26
C GLU A 132 -12.78 -22.21 5.23
#